data_AF-A0AAD4X9U1-F1
#
_entry.id   AF-A0AAD4X9U1-F1
#
_cell.length_a   1.000
_cell.length_b   1.000
_cell.length_c   1.000
_cell.angle_alpha   90.00
_cell.angle_beta   90.00
_cell.angle_gamma   90.00
#
_symmetry.space_group_name_H-M   'P 1'
#
loop_
_entity.id
_entity.type
_entity.pdbx_description
1 polymer ?
#
loop_
_entity_poly.entity_id
_entity_poly.type
_entity_poly.pdbx_seq_one_letter_code
_entity_poly.pdbx_strand_id
1 'polypeptide(L)'
;MNLETSQAVFKFNINYNIFNEGTLALPIDLPGFVFRKARLAVTLLVEILANCVEQSKNKVQSGVEPVCLIDFWMQQLLKEIQESGSESHEVPHSSNIEIGGHLFDFLFAAQDASTSSLLWAVTLLAQNPDVLSKVRQEVSQIWSLDSGKLITAENLREMKYTEAVAREVMRYRAPATLVPHLAGEDFQLTESYTIPKGTMVFPSVFESAFQGFTEPERFDPDRNILGSVPVYKRNFLVFGADPHQCVGQRYALNHLVLFIAVFTSLLDFKRHRTDGCDDIVYVPTICPKDDCLVYLSKR
;
A
#
# COMPACT_ATOMS: atom_id res chain seq x y z
N MET A 1 4.06 -18.48 -19.31
CA MET A 1 2.83 -18.30 -18.51
C MET A 1 1.82 -19.29 -19.04
N ASN A 2 1.35 -20.26 -18.25
CA ASN A 2 0.47 -21.32 -18.75
C ASN A 2 -0.96 -20.78 -18.98
N LEU A 3 -1.72 -21.43 -19.88
CA LEU A 3 -3.08 -21.03 -20.26
C LEU A 3 -4.04 -20.97 -19.05
N GLU A 4 -3.91 -21.91 -18.11
CA GLU A 4 -4.69 -21.94 -16.86
C GLU A 4 -4.41 -20.73 -15.97
N THR A 5 -3.14 -20.31 -15.87
CA THR A 5 -2.75 -19.10 -15.14
C THR A 5 -3.35 -17.85 -15.79
N SER A 6 -3.41 -17.80 -17.12
CA SER A 6 -3.96 -16.66 -17.86
C SER A 6 -5.48 -16.53 -17.66
N GLN A 7 -6.20 -17.65 -17.61
CA GLN A 7 -7.63 -17.66 -17.33
C GLN A 7 -7.94 -17.30 -15.87
N ALA A 8 -7.14 -17.77 -14.91
CA ALA A 8 -7.28 -17.42 -13.50
C ALA A 8 -7.08 -15.92 -13.27
N VAL A 9 -6.04 -15.32 -13.86
CA VAL A 9 -5.78 -13.87 -13.79
C VAL A 9 -6.93 -13.07 -14.40
N PHE A 10 -7.46 -13.49 -15.55
CA PHE A 10 -8.60 -12.82 -16.16
C PHE A 10 -9.85 -12.85 -15.27
N LYS A 11 -10.18 -14.01 -14.69
CA LYS A 11 -11.29 -14.13 -13.74
C LYS A 11 -11.06 -13.30 -12.48
N PHE A 12 -9.84 -13.27 -11.97
CA PHE A 12 -9.48 -12.45 -10.81
C PHE A 12 -9.76 -10.96 -11.10
N ASN A 13 -9.26 -10.45 -12.22
CA ASN A 13 -9.43 -9.04 -12.60
C ASN A 13 -10.91 -8.63 -12.71
N ILE A 14 -11.75 -9.47 -13.33
CA ILE A 14 -13.20 -9.20 -13.41
C ILE A 14 -13.82 -9.11 -12.02
N ASN A 15 -13.58 -10.10 -11.17
CA ASN A 15 -14.18 -10.14 -9.84
C ASN A 15 -13.64 -9.01 -8.95
N TYR A 16 -12.36 -8.66 -9.08
CA TYR A 16 -11.75 -7.57 -8.34
C TYR A 16 -12.38 -6.22 -8.69
N ASN A 17 -12.64 -5.97 -9.98
CA ASN A 17 -13.36 -4.75 -10.41
C ASN A 17 -14.79 -4.70 -9.86
N ILE A 18 -15.52 -5.83 -9.89
CA ILE A 18 -16.88 -5.91 -9.31
C ILE A 18 -16.84 -5.64 -7.80
N PHE A 19 -15.83 -6.17 -7.11
CA PHE A 19 -15.61 -5.88 -5.69
C PHE A 19 -15.37 -4.39 -5.46
N ASN A 20 -14.47 -3.76 -6.22
CA ASN A 20 -14.15 -2.34 -6.10
C ASN A 20 -15.38 -1.45 -6.30
N GLU A 21 -16.23 -1.74 -7.29
CA GLU A 21 -17.50 -1.01 -7.48
C GLU A 21 -18.42 -1.08 -6.23
N GLY A 22 -18.38 -2.20 -5.50
CA GLY A 22 -19.17 -2.38 -4.28
C GLY A 22 -18.65 -1.64 -3.06
N THR A 23 -17.38 -1.26 -3.02
CA THR A 23 -16.78 -0.58 -1.85
C THR A 23 -17.40 0.78 -1.56
N LEU A 24 -17.88 1.46 -2.62
CA LEU A 24 -18.55 2.76 -2.53
C LEU A 24 -20.08 2.67 -2.67
N ALA A 25 -20.62 1.45 -2.80
CA ALA A 25 -22.05 1.23 -2.94
C ALA A 25 -22.77 1.25 -1.58
N LEU A 26 -24.07 1.58 -1.59
CA LEU A 26 -24.91 1.38 -0.41
C LEU A 26 -24.91 -0.11 -0.01
N PRO A 27 -24.79 -0.44 1.30
CA PRO A 27 -24.65 -1.83 1.77
C PRO A 27 -25.99 -2.59 1.76
N ILE A 28 -26.63 -2.66 0.59
CA ILE A 28 -27.92 -3.33 0.37
C ILE A 28 -27.66 -4.68 -0.31
N ASP A 29 -27.80 -5.76 0.46
CA ASP A 29 -27.56 -7.13 -0.02
C ASP A 29 -28.82 -7.77 -0.61
N LEU A 30 -29.26 -7.25 -1.76
CA LEU A 30 -30.38 -7.78 -2.53
C LEU A 30 -29.96 -8.16 -3.96
N PRO A 31 -30.61 -9.16 -4.59
CA PRO A 31 -30.32 -9.52 -5.98
C PRO A 31 -30.37 -8.32 -6.93
N GLY A 32 -29.34 -8.18 -7.78
CA GLY A 32 -29.21 -7.07 -8.73
C GLY A 32 -28.44 -5.85 -8.20
N PHE A 33 -28.31 -5.69 -6.88
CA PHE A 33 -27.56 -4.57 -6.28
C PHE A 33 -26.05 -4.77 -6.39
N VAL A 34 -25.32 -3.66 -6.53
CA VAL A 34 -23.85 -3.64 -6.66
C VAL A 34 -23.18 -4.29 -5.45
N PHE A 35 -23.64 -3.96 -4.23
CA PHE A 35 -23.10 -4.53 -3.00
C PHE A 35 -23.21 -6.06 -2.94
N ARG A 36 -24.35 -6.64 -3.35
CA ARG A 36 -24.50 -8.10 -3.42
C ARG A 36 -23.55 -8.73 -4.43
N LYS A 37 -23.38 -8.11 -5.61
CA LYS A 37 -22.43 -8.58 -6.63
C LYS A 37 -21.00 -8.56 -6.10
N ALA A 38 -20.59 -7.48 -5.44
CA ALA A 38 -19.28 -7.36 -4.81
C ALA A 38 -19.06 -8.43 -3.72
N ARG A 39 -20.05 -8.66 -2.86
CA ARG A 39 -20.00 -9.72 -1.85
C ARG A 39 -19.75 -11.11 -2.44
N LEU A 40 -20.43 -11.44 -3.54
CA LEU A 40 -20.25 -12.71 -4.26
C LEU A 40 -18.88 -12.77 -4.96
N ALA A 41 -18.42 -11.64 -5.50
CA ALA A 41 -17.10 -11.54 -6.12
C ALA A 41 -15.97 -11.80 -5.09
N VAL A 42 -16.11 -11.32 -3.86
CA VAL A 42 -15.16 -11.62 -2.77
C VAL A 42 -15.05 -13.13 -2.53
N THR A 43 -16.16 -13.87 -2.49
CA THR A 43 -16.12 -15.34 -2.35
C THR A 43 -15.29 -15.98 -3.46
N LEU A 44 -15.50 -15.57 -4.72
CA LEU A 44 -14.75 -16.09 -5.86
C LEU A 44 -13.26 -15.70 -5.83
N LEU A 45 -12.93 -14.49 -5.38
CA LEU A 45 -11.55 -14.02 -5.23
C LEU A 45 -10.79 -14.85 -4.18
N VAL A 46 -11.44 -15.10 -3.03
CA VAL A 46 -10.89 -15.94 -1.96
C VAL A 46 -10.66 -17.37 -2.43
N GLU A 47 -11.60 -17.95 -3.18
CA GLU A 47 -11.43 -19.30 -3.76
C GLU A 47 -10.24 -19.36 -4.74
N ILE A 48 -10.07 -18.35 -5.60
CA ILE A 48 -8.93 -18.28 -6.51
C ILE A 48 -7.61 -18.26 -5.73
N LEU A 49 -7.53 -17.41 -4.68
CA LEU A 49 -6.32 -17.29 -3.87
C LEU A 49 -6.07 -18.54 -3.01
N ALA A 50 -7.12 -19.19 -2.51
CA ALA A 50 -7.01 -20.45 -1.79
C ALA A 50 -6.41 -21.57 -2.66
N ASN A 51 -6.77 -21.62 -3.95
CA ASN A 51 -6.13 -22.52 -4.90
C ASN A 51 -4.64 -22.19 -5.09
N CYS A 52 -4.26 -20.90 -5.10
CA CYS A 52 -2.85 -20.50 -5.13
C CYS A 52 -2.09 -20.94 -3.86
N VAL A 53 -2.74 -20.85 -2.70
CA VAL A 53 -2.19 -21.34 -1.42
C VAL A 53 -1.95 -22.84 -1.50
N GLU A 54 -2.91 -23.63 -1.97
CA GLU A 54 -2.75 -25.07 -2.14
C GLU A 54 -1.58 -25.42 -3.08
N GLN A 55 -1.50 -24.77 -4.23
CA GLN A 55 -0.39 -24.96 -5.16
C GLN A 55 0.95 -24.60 -4.54
N SER A 56 1.02 -23.53 -3.75
CA SER A 56 2.23 -23.13 -3.03
C SER A 56 2.62 -24.15 -1.95
N LYS A 57 1.65 -24.66 -1.16
CA LYS A 57 1.89 -25.74 -0.18
C LYS A 57 2.52 -26.96 -0.85
N ASN A 58 1.96 -27.41 -1.97
CA ASN A 58 2.46 -28.57 -2.70
C ASN A 58 3.89 -28.35 -3.25
N LYS A 59 4.19 -27.14 -3.76
CA LYS A 59 5.53 -26.78 -4.24
C LYS A 59 6.56 -26.82 -3.12
N VAL A 60 6.27 -26.16 -2.00
CA VAL A 60 7.19 -26.07 -0.86
C VAL A 60 7.40 -27.45 -0.23
N GLN A 61 6.36 -28.27 -0.09
CA GLN A 61 6.49 -29.66 0.36
C GLN A 61 7.37 -30.52 -0.56
N SER A 62 7.37 -30.22 -1.87
CA SER A 62 8.22 -30.89 -2.85
C SER A 62 9.68 -30.41 -2.83
N GLY A 63 10.05 -29.53 -1.90
CA GLY A 63 11.40 -28.98 -1.76
C GLY A 63 11.74 -27.86 -2.76
N VAL A 64 10.73 -27.24 -3.39
CA VAL A 64 10.95 -26.06 -4.23
C VAL A 64 11.22 -24.85 -3.35
N GLU A 65 12.31 -24.14 -3.62
CA GLU A 65 12.68 -22.92 -2.89
C GLU A 65 11.60 -21.83 -3.02
N PRO A 66 11.23 -21.15 -1.91
CA PRO A 66 10.25 -20.07 -1.93
C PRO A 66 10.68 -18.88 -2.80
N VAL A 67 9.76 -18.38 -3.62
CA VAL A 67 10.02 -17.22 -4.51
C VAL A 67 9.01 -16.08 -4.36
N CYS A 68 7.91 -16.30 -3.63
CA CYS A 68 6.89 -15.29 -3.40
C CYS A 68 6.36 -15.30 -1.96
N LEU A 69 5.57 -14.29 -1.60
CA LEU A 69 4.97 -14.15 -0.26
C LEU A 69 4.23 -15.41 0.18
N ILE A 70 3.45 -16.02 -0.72
CA ILE A 70 2.68 -17.23 -0.42
C ILE A 70 3.63 -18.38 -0.08
N ASP A 71 4.70 -18.57 -0.85
CA ASP A 71 5.66 -19.66 -0.60
C ASP A 71 6.41 -19.48 0.73
N PHE A 72 6.83 -18.26 1.05
CA PHE A 72 7.47 -17.99 2.34
C PHE A 72 6.51 -18.24 3.51
N TRP A 73 5.24 -17.86 3.35
CA TRP A 73 4.21 -18.18 4.34
C TRP A 73 4.02 -19.70 4.45
N MET A 74 3.94 -20.42 3.32
CA MET A 74 3.72 -21.87 3.34
C MET A 74 4.90 -22.61 3.94
N GLN A 75 6.13 -22.16 3.68
CA GLN A 75 7.34 -22.69 4.32
C GLN A 75 7.28 -22.58 5.84
N GLN A 76 6.92 -21.40 6.35
CA GLN A 76 6.80 -21.18 7.79
C GLN A 76 5.65 -22.00 8.40
N LEU A 77 4.49 -22.04 7.74
CA LEU A 77 3.34 -22.81 8.19
C LEU A 77 3.63 -24.32 8.25
N LEU A 78 4.26 -24.87 7.21
CA LEU A 78 4.60 -26.30 7.16
C LEU A 78 5.61 -26.68 8.26
N LYS A 79 6.55 -25.77 8.56
CA LYS A 79 7.48 -25.95 9.67
C LYS A 79 6.74 -25.99 11.01
N GLU A 80 5.79 -25.08 11.25
CA GLU A 80 4.98 -25.06 12.47
C GLU A 80 4.11 -26.32 12.62
N ILE A 81 3.51 -26.80 11.52
CA ILE A 81 2.75 -28.07 11.50
C ILE A 81 3.66 -29.25 11.85
N GLN A 82 4.89 -29.28 11.35
CA GLN A 82 5.85 -30.33 11.68
C GLN A 82 6.28 -30.28 13.15
N GLU A 83 6.48 -29.09 13.70
CA GLU A 83 6.89 -28.88 15.10
C GLU A 83 5.77 -29.16 16.11
N SER A 84 4.50 -28.99 15.74
CA SER A 84 3.36 -29.24 16.63
C SER A 84 3.11 -30.73 16.93
N GLY A 85 3.68 -31.62 16.12
CA GLY A 85 3.78 -33.07 16.40
C GLY A 85 2.45 -33.81 16.57
N SER A 86 1.32 -33.20 16.20
CA SER A 86 -0.01 -33.73 16.48
C SER A 86 -0.77 -34.04 15.19
N GLU A 87 -1.15 -35.31 14.99
CA GLU A 87 -2.13 -35.72 13.99
C GLU A 87 -3.54 -35.15 14.25
N SER A 88 -3.76 -34.50 15.42
CA SER A 88 -5.09 -34.05 15.88
C SER A 88 -5.20 -32.56 16.20
N HIS A 89 -4.11 -31.78 16.18
CA HIS A 89 -4.16 -30.33 16.34
C HIS A 89 -3.86 -29.65 15.00
N GLU A 90 -4.93 -29.34 14.27
CA GLU A 90 -4.88 -28.39 13.17
C GLU A 90 -4.32 -27.06 13.71
N VAL A 91 -3.25 -26.55 13.08
CA VAL A 91 -2.74 -25.21 13.39
C VAL A 91 -3.88 -24.23 13.15
N PRO A 92 -4.29 -23.43 14.15
CA PRO A 92 -5.37 -22.47 13.97
C PRO A 92 -5.09 -21.52 12.80
N HIS A 93 -6.13 -21.14 12.05
CA HIS A 93 -6.03 -20.18 10.94
C HIS A 93 -5.10 -20.62 9.79
N SER A 94 -5.01 -21.92 9.53
CA SER A 94 -4.11 -22.51 8.52
C SER A 94 -4.82 -23.04 7.27
N SER A 95 -6.16 -22.95 7.21
CA SER A 95 -6.92 -23.45 6.07
C SER A 95 -6.61 -22.63 4.80
N ASN A 96 -6.69 -23.27 3.64
CA ASN A 96 -6.41 -22.58 2.37
C ASN A 96 -7.35 -21.39 2.13
N ILE A 97 -8.62 -21.52 2.56
CA ILE A 97 -9.63 -20.46 2.43
C ILE A 97 -9.33 -19.29 3.35
N GLU A 98 -8.97 -19.52 4.62
CA GLU A 98 -8.60 -18.43 5.54
C GLU A 98 -7.37 -17.67 5.04
N ILE A 99 -6.32 -18.40 4.64
CA ILE A 99 -5.11 -17.79 4.07
C ILE A 99 -5.45 -17.06 2.77
N GLY A 100 -6.31 -17.63 1.92
CA GLY A 100 -6.82 -16.96 0.71
C GLY A 100 -7.55 -15.65 1.02
N GLY A 101 -8.31 -15.61 2.12
CA GLY A 101 -8.93 -14.41 2.66
C GLY A 101 -7.91 -13.35 3.07
N HIS A 102 -6.91 -13.73 3.85
CA HIS A 102 -5.84 -12.80 4.25
C HIS A 102 -5.01 -12.29 3.07
N LEU A 103 -4.75 -13.13 2.07
CA LEU A 103 -4.10 -12.71 0.82
C LEU A 103 -4.96 -11.69 0.08
N PHE A 104 -6.29 -11.86 0.07
CA PHE A 104 -7.20 -10.89 -0.51
C PHE A 104 -7.15 -9.56 0.26
N ASP A 105 -7.16 -9.59 1.60
CA ASP A 105 -7.05 -8.39 2.44
C ASP A 105 -5.75 -7.64 2.15
N PHE A 106 -4.61 -8.33 2.03
CA PHE A 106 -3.32 -7.71 1.69
C PHE A 106 -3.31 -7.11 0.30
N LEU A 107 -3.87 -7.80 -0.71
CA LEU A 107 -3.95 -7.29 -2.08
C LEU A 107 -4.85 -6.04 -2.14
N PHE A 108 -6.01 -6.08 -1.50
CA PHE A 108 -6.91 -4.94 -1.39
C PHE A 108 -6.22 -3.74 -0.74
N ALA A 109 -5.63 -3.93 0.44
CA ALA A 109 -4.98 -2.85 1.17
C ALA A 109 -3.79 -2.25 0.42
N ALA A 110 -3.00 -3.07 -0.28
CA ALA A 110 -1.78 -2.62 -0.94
C ALA A 110 -2.04 -1.94 -2.30
N GLN A 111 -3.02 -2.39 -3.06
CA GLN A 111 -3.21 -1.99 -4.46
C GLN A 111 -3.49 -0.50 -4.62
N ASP A 112 -4.58 -0.02 -4.01
CA ASP A 112 -5.04 1.37 -4.20
C ASP A 112 -4.10 2.35 -3.49
N ALA A 113 -3.66 2.02 -2.27
CA ALA A 113 -2.76 2.87 -1.49
C ALA A 113 -1.39 3.04 -2.15
N SER A 114 -0.84 1.96 -2.72
CA SER A 114 0.42 2.03 -3.48
C SER A 114 0.21 2.85 -4.75
N THR A 115 -0.84 2.57 -5.53
CA THR A 115 -1.12 3.29 -6.78
C THR A 115 -1.23 4.79 -6.54
N SER A 116 -2.00 5.22 -5.53
CA SER A 116 -2.07 6.63 -5.10
C SER A 116 -0.68 7.20 -4.81
N SER A 117 0.13 6.50 -4.01
CA SER A 117 1.48 6.97 -3.65
C SER A 117 2.39 7.16 -4.86
N LEU A 118 2.31 6.25 -5.84
CA LEU A 118 3.08 6.32 -7.08
C LEU A 118 2.64 7.52 -7.94
N LEU A 119 1.33 7.72 -8.12
CA LEU A 119 0.79 8.84 -8.89
C LEU A 119 1.19 10.19 -8.28
N TRP A 120 1.12 10.32 -6.95
CA TRP A 120 1.54 11.52 -6.25
C TRP A 120 3.06 11.72 -6.28
N ALA A 121 3.87 10.65 -6.21
CA ALA A 121 5.31 10.78 -6.38
C ALA A 121 5.68 11.34 -7.75
N VAL A 122 5.07 10.82 -8.82
CA VAL A 122 5.27 11.35 -10.18
C VAL A 122 4.84 12.81 -10.28
N THR A 123 3.67 13.15 -9.73
CA THR A 123 3.14 14.52 -9.73
C THR A 123 4.07 15.49 -9.00
N LEU A 124 4.47 15.16 -7.78
CA LEU A 124 5.28 16.04 -6.92
C LEU A 124 6.71 16.16 -7.44
N LEU A 125 7.31 15.09 -7.98
CA LEU A 125 8.63 15.19 -8.61
C LEU A 125 8.61 16.01 -9.90
N ALA A 126 7.54 15.94 -10.71
CA ALA A 126 7.38 16.78 -11.89
C ALA A 126 7.27 18.28 -11.53
N GLN A 127 6.70 18.58 -10.34
CA GLN A 127 6.52 19.95 -9.85
C GLN A 127 7.74 20.52 -9.13
N ASN A 128 8.68 19.67 -8.69
CA ASN A 128 9.86 20.05 -7.92
C ASN A 128 11.15 19.53 -8.60
N PRO A 129 11.61 20.17 -9.70
CA PRO A 129 12.77 19.72 -10.46
C PRO A 129 14.08 19.65 -9.66
N ASP A 130 14.21 20.49 -8.64
CA ASP A 130 15.34 20.51 -7.70
C ASP A 130 15.38 19.25 -6.84
N VAL A 131 14.23 18.82 -6.31
CA VAL A 131 14.08 17.55 -5.59
C VAL A 131 14.39 16.38 -6.53
N LEU A 132 13.83 16.39 -7.74
CA LEU A 132 14.10 15.36 -8.75
C LEU A 132 15.61 15.27 -9.09
N SER A 133 16.28 16.41 -9.21
CA SER A 133 17.73 16.46 -9.47
C SER A 133 18.54 15.83 -8.33
N LYS A 134 18.19 16.13 -7.07
CA LYS A 134 18.84 15.55 -5.89
C LYS A 134 18.64 14.02 -5.82
N VAL A 135 17.42 13.53 -6.09
CA VAL A 135 17.13 12.09 -6.18
C VAL A 135 18.00 11.43 -7.25
N ARG A 136 18.01 11.98 -8.47
CA ARG A 136 18.82 11.44 -9.57
C ARG A 136 20.31 11.40 -9.24
N GLN A 137 20.81 12.45 -8.58
CA GLN A 137 22.20 12.52 -8.14
C GLN A 137 22.50 11.41 -7.12
N GLU A 138 21.70 11.29 -6.06
CA GLU A 138 21.88 10.25 -5.03
C GLU A 138 21.85 8.85 -5.64
N VAL A 139 20.81 8.53 -6.42
CA VAL A 139 20.64 7.19 -7.00
C VAL A 139 21.82 6.84 -7.89
N SER A 140 22.32 7.78 -8.71
CA SER A 140 23.47 7.55 -9.60
C SER A 140 24.79 7.25 -8.88
N GLN A 141 24.93 7.67 -7.61
CA GLN A 141 26.11 7.38 -6.79
C GLN A 141 26.04 5.98 -6.17
N ILE A 142 24.84 5.43 -5.99
CA ILE A 142 24.60 4.16 -5.30
C ILE A 142 24.42 3.01 -6.29
N TRP A 143 23.72 3.26 -7.40
CA TRP A 143 23.35 2.26 -8.37
C TRP A 143 23.35 2.83 -9.79
N SER A 144 23.75 2.00 -10.76
CA SER A 144 23.74 2.35 -12.18
C SER A 144 23.02 1.28 -12.99
N LEU A 145 22.19 1.74 -13.93
CA LEU A 145 21.52 0.91 -14.93
C LEU A 145 22.51 0.07 -15.75
N ASP A 146 23.66 0.64 -16.08
CA ASP A 146 24.68 -0.01 -16.92
C ASP A 146 25.41 -1.14 -16.20
N SER A 147 25.24 -1.26 -14.87
CA SER A 147 25.85 -2.34 -14.10
C SER A 147 25.26 -3.72 -14.39
N GLY A 148 24.06 -3.78 -14.98
CA GLY A 148 23.30 -5.02 -15.17
C GLY A 148 22.83 -5.68 -13.86
N LYS A 149 23.04 -5.03 -12.70
CA LYS A 149 22.67 -5.55 -11.38
C LYS A 149 21.32 -4.99 -10.94
N LEU A 150 20.53 -5.81 -10.25
CA LEU A 150 19.31 -5.36 -9.59
C LEU A 150 19.65 -4.46 -8.39
N ILE A 151 18.75 -3.52 -8.08
CA ILE A 151 18.81 -2.74 -6.84
C ILE A 151 18.62 -3.70 -5.66
N THR A 152 19.59 -3.73 -4.76
CA THR A 152 19.53 -4.56 -3.55
C THR A 152 18.87 -3.82 -2.39
N ALA A 153 18.48 -4.55 -1.34
CA ALA A 153 18.02 -3.94 -0.10
C ALA A 153 19.07 -3.02 0.53
N GLU A 154 20.37 -3.31 0.38
CA GLU A 154 21.45 -2.43 0.83
C GLU A 154 21.46 -1.11 0.07
N ASN A 155 21.27 -1.16 -1.25
CA ASN A 155 21.19 0.05 -2.06
C ASN A 155 20.01 0.92 -1.61
N LEU A 156 18.82 0.32 -1.37
CA LEU A 156 17.66 1.07 -0.87
C LEU A 156 17.93 1.73 0.49
N ARG A 157 18.66 1.06 1.40
CA ARG A 157 19.05 1.63 2.71
C ARG A 157 19.95 2.86 2.59
N GLU A 158 20.78 2.92 1.56
CA GLU A 158 21.65 4.06 1.32
C GLU A 158 20.97 5.23 0.57
N MET A 159 19.82 5.00 -0.06
CA MET A 159 19.02 6.04 -0.75
C MET A 159 18.22 6.91 0.23
N LYS A 160 18.93 7.55 1.16
CA LYS A 160 18.35 8.29 2.31
C LYS A 160 17.50 9.49 1.89
N TYR A 161 17.94 10.25 0.90
CA TYR A 161 17.19 11.37 0.36
C TYR A 161 15.95 10.88 -0.41
N THR A 162 16.09 9.83 -1.20
CA THR A 162 14.95 9.21 -1.91
C THR A 162 13.92 8.65 -0.92
N GLU A 163 14.34 8.08 0.21
CA GLU A 163 13.44 7.71 1.31
C GLU A 163 12.76 8.93 1.93
N ALA A 164 13.50 10.03 2.14
CA ALA A 164 12.93 11.28 2.65
C ALA A 164 11.84 11.85 1.70
N VAL A 165 12.08 11.77 0.38
CA VAL A 165 11.09 12.12 -0.65
C VAL A 165 9.88 11.20 -0.57
N ALA A 166 10.06 9.88 -0.50
CA ALA A 166 8.96 8.92 -0.39
C ALA A 166 8.08 9.18 0.85
N ARG A 167 8.71 9.48 1.99
CA ARG A 167 8.00 9.86 3.22
C ARG A 167 7.24 11.18 3.06
N GLU A 168 7.85 12.18 2.43
CA GLU A 168 7.20 13.48 2.21
C GLU A 168 6.03 13.39 1.23
N VAL A 169 6.14 12.53 0.20
CA VAL A 169 5.01 12.23 -0.70
C VAL A 169 3.82 11.72 0.11
N MET A 170 4.03 10.73 0.97
CA MET A 170 2.94 10.16 1.76
C MET A 170 2.46 11.09 2.89
N ARG A 171 3.32 11.96 3.44
CA ARG A 171 2.87 13.01 4.38
C ARG A 171 1.93 13.97 3.65
N TYR A 172 2.38 14.50 2.52
CA TYR A 172 1.71 15.56 1.78
C TYR A 172 0.43 15.07 1.09
N ARG A 173 0.41 13.78 0.69
CA ARG A 173 -0.69 13.11 0.01
C ARG A 173 -0.85 11.68 0.56
N ALA A 174 -1.33 11.59 1.81
CA ALA A 174 -1.59 10.31 2.48
C ALA A 174 -2.68 9.51 1.74
N PRO A 175 -2.39 8.30 1.19
CA PRO A 175 -3.36 7.55 0.39
C PRO A 175 -4.66 7.25 1.13
N ALA A 176 -4.55 6.79 2.38
CA ALA A 176 -5.67 6.64 3.30
C ALA A 176 -5.78 7.90 4.16
N THR A 177 -6.91 8.60 4.06
CA THR A 177 -7.08 9.92 4.70
C THR A 177 -7.63 9.84 6.13
N LEU A 178 -8.28 8.74 6.49
CA LEU A 178 -8.90 8.53 7.80
C LEU A 178 -8.94 7.04 8.16
N VAL A 179 -9.11 6.74 9.44
CA VAL A 179 -9.31 5.37 9.95
C VAL A 179 -10.51 5.35 10.89
N PRO A 180 -11.65 4.72 10.53
CA PRO A 180 -12.81 4.69 11.40
C PRO A 180 -12.58 3.84 12.66
N HIS A 181 -13.02 4.32 13.82
CA HIS A 181 -13.02 3.60 15.08
C HIS A 181 -14.41 3.62 15.71
N LEU A 182 -14.79 2.56 16.43
CA LEU A 182 -16.00 2.51 17.25
C LEU A 182 -15.61 2.65 18.73
N ALA A 183 -16.18 3.63 19.43
CA ALA A 183 -15.96 3.80 20.86
C ALA A 183 -16.56 2.60 21.64
N GLY A 184 -15.70 1.75 22.21
CA GLY A 184 -16.13 0.58 23.00
C GLY A 184 -16.71 0.93 24.37
N GLU A 185 -16.37 2.12 24.87
CA GLU A 185 -16.80 2.71 26.12
C GLU A 185 -16.83 4.25 26.00
N ASP A 186 -17.35 4.93 27.01
CA ASP A 186 -17.31 6.40 27.07
C ASP A 186 -15.84 6.84 27.18
N PHE A 187 -15.36 7.57 26.17
CA PHE A 187 -13.95 7.97 26.07
C PHE A 187 -13.79 9.48 26.28
N GLN A 188 -13.12 9.87 27.36
CA GLN A 188 -12.84 11.28 27.64
C GLN A 188 -11.74 11.81 26.70
N LEU A 189 -12.14 12.50 25.62
CA LEU A 189 -11.20 13.02 24.61
C LEU A 189 -10.49 14.30 25.09
N THR A 190 -11.23 15.19 25.73
CA THR A 190 -10.71 16.45 26.31
C THR A 190 -11.34 16.67 27.68
N GLU A 191 -10.89 17.65 28.46
CA GLU A 191 -11.51 17.96 29.76
C GLU A 191 -13.02 18.28 29.66
N SER A 192 -13.48 18.80 28.52
CA SER A 192 -14.86 19.24 28.31
C SER A 192 -15.68 18.33 27.39
N TYR A 193 -15.10 17.28 26.81
CA TYR A 193 -15.79 16.45 25.82
C TYR A 193 -15.49 14.96 25.97
N THR A 194 -16.56 14.19 26.08
CA THR A 194 -16.56 12.73 26.16
C THR A 194 -17.24 12.17 24.91
N ILE A 195 -16.57 11.24 24.24
CA ILE A 195 -17.14 10.48 23.13
C ILE A 195 -18.00 9.36 23.74
N PRO A 196 -19.31 9.33 23.50
CA PRO A 196 -20.16 8.28 24.04
C PRO A 196 -19.83 6.91 23.45
N LYS A 197 -19.99 5.85 24.26
CA LYS A 197 -19.94 4.46 23.80
C LYS A 197 -20.86 4.24 22.59
N GLY A 198 -20.36 3.50 21.61
CA GLY A 198 -21.06 3.20 20.36
C GLY A 198 -20.94 4.28 19.29
N THR A 199 -20.22 5.38 19.57
CA THR A 199 -19.97 6.42 18.57
C THR A 199 -18.89 5.97 17.59
N MET A 200 -19.16 6.12 16.29
CA MET A 200 -18.13 6.00 15.24
C MET A 200 -17.34 7.31 15.16
N VAL A 201 -16.02 7.22 15.25
CA VAL A 201 -15.08 8.34 15.20
C VAL A 201 -14.19 8.17 13.96
N PHE A 202 -13.89 9.26 13.26
CA PHE A 202 -13.06 9.25 12.06
C PHE A 202 -11.88 10.21 12.24
N PRO A 203 -10.81 9.82 12.97
CA PRO A 203 -9.59 10.60 13.03
C PRO A 203 -9.01 10.76 11.62
N SER A 204 -8.70 12.02 11.26
CA SER A 204 -8.08 12.32 9.98
C SER A 204 -6.56 12.15 10.07
N VAL A 205 -6.06 11.17 9.33
CA VAL A 205 -4.63 10.95 9.11
C VAL A 205 -4.06 12.07 8.22
N PHE A 206 -4.84 12.48 7.21
CA PHE A 206 -4.41 13.50 6.25
C PHE A 206 -4.21 14.86 6.94
N GLU A 207 -5.22 15.34 7.67
CA GLU A 207 -5.16 16.64 8.35
C GLU A 207 -4.08 16.67 9.45
N SER A 208 -3.82 15.52 10.10
CA SER A 208 -2.75 15.41 11.10
C SER A 208 -1.38 15.72 10.48
N ALA A 209 -1.16 15.33 9.21
CA ALA A 209 0.08 15.54 8.48
C ALA A 209 0.38 17.02 8.16
N PHE A 210 -0.59 17.93 8.37
CA PHE A 210 -0.42 19.38 8.23
C PHE A 210 -0.35 20.11 9.57
N GLN A 211 -0.50 19.40 10.69
CA GLN A 211 -0.39 19.98 12.02
C GLN A 211 1.02 19.81 12.57
N GLY A 212 1.58 20.87 13.15
CA GLY A 212 2.88 20.81 13.84
C GLY A 212 4.11 20.73 12.94
N PHE A 213 3.97 20.55 11.62
CA PHE A 213 5.05 20.69 10.64
C PHE A 213 5.31 22.16 10.31
N THR A 214 6.57 22.54 10.06
CA THR A 214 6.91 23.90 9.59
C THR A 214 6.54 24.05 8.12
N GLU A 215 5.84 25.12 7.75
CA GLU A 215 5.34 25.30 6.37
C GLU A 215 4.67 24.01 5.84
N PRO A 216 3.61 23.50 6.51
CA PRO A 216 3.07 22.17 6.26
C PRO A 216 2.55 21.97 4.82
N GLU A 217 2.11 23.07 4.20
CA GLU A 217 1.62 23.17 2.82
C GLU A 217 2.74 23.13 1.77
N ARG A 218 4.00 23.22 2.18
CA ARG A 218 5.16 23.11 1.29
C ARG A 218 5.64 21.66 1.24
N PHE A 219 5.75 21.12 0.03
CA PHE A 219 6.44 19.86 -0.21
C PHE A 219 7.94 20.06 -0.03
N ASP A 220 8.49 19.55 1.07
CA ASP A 220 9.90 19.74 1.44
C ASP A 220 10.48 18.45 2.03
N PRO A 221 11.11 17.60 1.21
CA PRO A 221 11.78 16.39 1.67
C PRO A 221 12.95 16.64 2.63
N ASP A 222 13.56 17.84 2.60
CA ASP A 222 14.70 18.16 3.46
C ASP A 222 14.27 18.31 4.93
N ARG A 223 12.96 18.49 5.22
CA ARG A 223 12.42 18.49 6.59
C ARG A 223 12.60 17.15 7.31
N ASN A 224 12.59 16.05 6.55
CA ASN A 224 12.63 14.66 7.06
C ASN A 224 14.06 14.15 7.27
N ILE A 225 15.08 14.91 6.84
CA ILE A 225 16.48 14.59 7.13
C ILE A 225 16.76 14.72 8.64
N LEU A 226 15.88 15.41 9.38
CA LEU A 226 15.93 15.57 10.82
C LEU A 226 14.77 14.81 11.49
N GLY A 227 14.89 13.49 11.58
CA GLY A 227 14.06 12.62 12.45
C GLY A 227 14.15 12.94 13.95
N SER A 228 14.58 14.14 14.31
CA SER A 228 14.81 14.64 15.67
C SER A 228 13.63 15.42 16.24
N VAL A 229 12.63 15.82 15.44
CA VAL A 229 11.51 16.64 15.91
C VAL A 229 10.35 15.75 16.41
N PRO A 230 10.08 15.67 17.73
CA PRO A 230 9.08 14.74 18.28
C PRO A 230 7.66 15.00 17.76
N VAL A 231 7.34 16.27 17.49
CA VAL A 231 6.02 16.68 16.97
C VAL A 231 5.77 16.09 15.59
N TYR A 232 6.78 16.03 14.71
CA TYR A 232 6.63 15.46 13.37
C TYR A 232 6.33 13.96 13.45
N LYS A 233 7.04 13.24 14.32
CA LYS A 233 6.80 11.80 14.52
C LYS A 233 5.40 11.51 15.01
N ARG A 234 4.87 12.33 15.94
CA ARG A 234 3.51 12.17 16.48
C ARG A 234 2.44 12.42 15.42
N ASN A 235 2.67 13.37 14.52
CA ASN A 235 1.69 13.81 13.54
C ASN A 235 1.86 13.12 12.17
N PHE A 236 2.91 12.32 11.99
CA PHE A 236 3.09 11.45 10.82
C PHE A 236 2.32 10.13 11.04
N LEU A 237 1.00 10.18 10.80
CA LEU A 237 0.09 9.04 11.03
C LEU A 237 -0.29 8.29 9.76
N VAL A 238 0.44 8.47 8.66
CA VAL A 238 0.18 7.85 7.34
C VAL A 238 -0.05 6.35 7.42
N PHE A 239 0.65 5.68 8.33
CA PHE A 239 0.56 4.23 8.54
C PHE A 239 -0.27 3.85 9.77
N GLY A 240 -1.06 4.78 10.33
CA GLY A 240 -1.73 4.61 11.61
C GLY A 240 -0.75 4.54 12.79
N ALA A 241 -1.22 4.05 13.92
CA ALA A 241 -0.46 3.90 15.16
C ALA A 241 -0.91 2.67 15.95
N ASP A 242 -0.08 2.27 16.92
CA ASP A 242 -0.40 1.27 17.95
C ASP A 242 -0.79 -0.11 17.35
N PRO A 243 -1.62 -0.98 17.96
CA PRO A 243 -1.93 -2.32 17.43
C PRO A 243 -2.49 -2.38 16.01
N HIS A 244 -3.01 -1.27 15.49
CA HIS A 244 -3.55 -1.15 14.14
C HIS A 244 -2.60 -0.42 13.17
N GLN A 245 -1.34 -0.22 13.58
CA GLN A 245 -0.31 0.30 12.67
C GLN A 245 -0.17 -0.64 11.46
N CYS A 246 -0.08 -0.05 10.27
CA CYS A 246 0.00 -0.76 9.00
C CYS A 246 1.14 -1.80 9.00
N VAL A 247 0.77 -3.08 8.92
CA VAL A 247 1.72 -4.20 8.80
C VAL A 247 2.56 -4.11 7.52
N GLY A 248 2.02 -3.49 6.47
CA GLY A 248 2.67 -3.28 5.18
C GLY A 248 3.60 -2.07 5.08
N GLN A 249 3.80 -1.28 6.15
CA GLN A 249 4.53 0.00 6.08
C GLN A 249 5.93 -0.11 5.46
N ARG A 250 6.67 -1.18 5.79
CA ARG A 250 8.03 -1.41 5.27
C ARG A 250 7.99 -1.75 3.78
N TYR A 251 7.02 -2.57 3.37
CA TYR A 251 6.81 -2.90 1.97
C TYR A 251 6.44 -1.64 1.17
N ALA A 252 5.45 -0.88 1.63
CA ALA A 252 4.98 0.32 0.95
C ALA A 252 6.08 1.36 0.77
N LEU A 253 6.86 1.65 1.83
CA LEU A 253 7.96 2.60 1.74
C LEU A 253 9.07 2.11 0.81
N ASN A 254 9.53 0.87 0.96
CA ASN A 254 10.57 0.31 0.09
C ASN A 254 10.13 0.25 -1.38
N HIS A 255 8.86 -0.09 -1.63
CA HIS A 255 8.27 -0.12 -2.96
C HIS A 255 8.26 1.28 -3.59
N LEU A 256 7.87 2.30 -2.82
CA LEU A 256 7.86 3.68 -3.30
C LEU A 256 9.29 4.21 -3.56
N VAL A 257 10.25 3.94 -2.68
CA VAL A 257 11.66 4.31 -2.89
C VAL A 257 12.23 3.62 -4.12
N LEU A 258 12.00 2.31 -4.26
CA LEU A 258 12.43 1.54 -5.42
C LEU A 258 11.83 2.09 -6.71
N PHE A 259 10.52 2.37 -6.71
CA PHE A 259 9.85 2.98 -7.86
C PHE A 259 10.47 4.33 -8.21
N ILE A 260 10.62 5.25 -7.25
CA ILE A 260 11.20 6.57 -7.49
C ILE A 260 12.62 6.43 -8.07
N ALA A 261 13.45 5.56 -7.49
CA ALA A 261 14.81 5.33 -7.95
C ALA A 261 14.85 4.82 -9.39
N VAL A 262 14.06 3.78 -9.72
CA VAL A 262 14.01 3.18 -11.05
C VAL A 262 13.40 4.15 -12.08
N PHE A 263 12.24 4.73 -11.76
CA PHE A 263 11.50 5.63 -12.65
C PHE A 263 12.33 6.86 -13.02
N THR A 264 12.93 7.52 -12.04
CA THR A 264 13.71 8.76 -12.27
C THR A 264 15.07 8.50 -12.93
N SER A 265 15.60 7.27 -12.82
CA SER A 265 16.84 6.86 -13.50
C SER A 265 16.61 6.53 -14.96
N LEU A 266 15.50 5.87 -15.29
CA LEU A 266 15.19 5.40 -16.65
C LEU A 266 14.55 6.45 -17.55
N LEU A 267 13.79 7.37 -16.96
CA LEU A 267 12.84 8.20 -17.70
C LEU A 267 13.05 9.68 -17.40
N ASP A 268 13.01 10.47 -18.47
CA ASP A 268 12.54 11.84 -18.41
C ASP A 268 11.02 11.85 -18.59
N PHE A 269 10.35 12.69 -17.82
CA PHE A 269 8.90 12.71 -17.78
C PHE A 269 8.37 14.13 -17.67
N LYS A 270 7.26 14.39 -18.37
CA LYS A 270 6.56 15.67 -18.34
C LYS A 270 5.08 15.43 -18.15
N ARG A 271 4.52 15.96 -17.07
CA ARG A 271 3.08 15.86 -16.79
C ARG A 271 2.26 16.61 -17.85
N HIS A 272 1.23 15.96 -18.39
CA HIS A 272 0.22 16.60 -19.21
C HIS A 272 -0.81 17.25 -18.28
N ARG A 273 -0.67 18.55 -18.04
CA ARG A 273 -1.52 19.27 -17.08
C ARG A 273 -2.83 19.70 -17.73
N THR A 274 -3.93 19.31 -17.11
CA THR A 274 -5.30 19.79 -17.40
C THR A 274 -5.81 20.67 -16.25
N ASP A 275 -6.94 21.35 -16.47
CA ASP A 275 -7.55 22.22 -15.44
C ASP A 275 -7.95 21.39 -14.20
N GLY A 276 -7.50 21.84 -13.02
CA GLY A 276 -7.74 21.12 -11.76
C GLY A 276 -6.98 19.81 -11.64
N CYS A 277 -5.91 19.60 -12.42
CA CYS A 277 -5.13 18.36 -12.38
C CYS A 277 -4.59 18.00 -10.98
N ASP A 278 -4.33 18.98 -10.13
CA ASP A 278 -3.85 18.75 -8.75
C ASP A 278 -4.98 18.63 -7.72
N ASP A 279 -6.24 18.76 -8.15
CA ASP A 279 -7.40 18.52 -7.30
C ASP A 279 -7.39 17.06 -6.85
N ILE A 280 -7.72 16.85 -5.58
CA ILE A 280 -7.83 15.52 -5.00
C ILE A 280 -9.19 14.94 -5.34
N VAL A 281 -9.20 13.73 -5.92
CA VAL A 281 -10.39 12.87 -5.99
C VAL A 281 -10.19 11.63 -5.13
N TYR A 282 -11.29 11.05 -4.64
CA TYR A 282 -11.26 9.91 -3.73
C TYR A 282 -11.84 8.66 -4.39
N VAL A 283 -10.99 7.67 -4.69
CA VAL A 283 -11.39 6.42 -5.35
C VAL A 283 -10.46 5.24 -4.97
N PRO A 284 -10.76 4.40 -3.97
CA PRO A 284 -11.11 4.74 -2.58
C PRO A 284 -9.94 5.35 -1.79
N THR A 285 -8.85 5.72 -2.46
CA THR A 285 -7.73 6.51 -1.91
C THR A 285 -7.67 7.85 -2.63
N ILE A 286 -6.85 8.79 -2.14
CA ILE A 286 -6.71 10.07 -2.84
C ILE A 286 -5.81 9.96 -4.07
N CYS A 287 -6.27 10.43 -5.23
CA CYS A 287 -5.44 10.50 -6.44
C CYS A 287 -5.61 11.86 -7.15
N PRO A 288 -4.69 12.22 -8.07
CA PRO A 288 -4.87 13.39 -8.92
C PRO A 288 -6.10 13.21 -9.82
N LYS A 289 -6.94 14.24 -9.92
CA LYS A 289 -8.18 14.24 -10.70
C LYS A 289 -8.01 13.91 -12.19
N ASP A 290 -6.82 14.18 -12.75
CA ASP A 290 -6.52 13.99 -14.17
C ASP A 290 -5.86 12.64 -14.48
N ASP A 291 -5.93 11.68 -13.56
CA ASP A 291 -5.30 10.37 -13.66
C ASP A 291 -3.76 10.41 -13.81
N CYS A 292 -3.13 11.57 -13.59
CA CYS A 292 -1.69 11.79 -13.77
C CYS A 292 -1.19 11.36 -15.15
N LEU A 293 -1.75 11.93 -16.23
CA LEU A 293 -1.24 11.71 -17.58
C LEU A 293 0.18 12.28 -17.73
N VAL A 294 1.11 11.47 -18.24
CA VAL A 294 2.53 11.83 -18.36
C VAL A 294 3.11 11.42 -19.71
N TYR A 295 3.88 12.32 -20.34
CA TYR A 295 4.73 11.99 -21.48
C TYR A 295 6.07 11.44 -20.98
N LEU A 296 6.48 10.30 -21.49
CA LEU A 296 7.71 9.61 -21.10
C LEU A 296 8.70 9.58 -22.28
N SER A 297 9.96 9.87 -21.99
CA SER A 297 11.08 9.62 -22.89
C SER A 297 12.21 8.91 -22.14
N LYS A 298 12.96 8.06 -22.84
CA LYS A 298 14.14 7.42 -22.26
C LYS A 298 15.19 8.49 -21.93
N ARG A 299 15.77 8.40 -20.72
CA ARG A 299 16.91 9.22 -20.29
C ARG A 299 18.24 8.68 -20.82
#